data_AF-A0A558CSB0-F1
#
_entry.id   AF-A0A558CSB0-F1
#
_cell.length_a   1.000
_cell.length_b   1.000
_cell.length_c   1.000
_cell.angle_alpha   90.00
_cell.angle_beta   90.00
_cell.angle_gamma   90.00
#
_symmetry.space_group_name_H-M   'P 1'
#
loop_
_entity.id
_entity.type
_entity.pdbx_description
1 polymer ?
#
loop_
_entity_poly.entity_id
_entity_poly.type
_entity_poly.pdbx_seq_one_letter_code
_entity_poly.pdbx_strand_id
1 'polypeptide(L)'
;MELTSEDLLRLNVLAVNADAIRLNENTLELFGRKGSKEMKVQLHPTGNQDRYVKQVREVLATVALDSPGGYPVFIQRWTRMGQVDSTRLANLLRLAEPEAVMAVVCSPGLTDELAQLAWWCEPHAEYARRLLEQPDVATGKLGPELAAYLVEHLPFETEPQQMLETVRLVLQPGLIDDTLKQRLWNRGRTTKSYRVGFLETLPDQLPEQQPPHPALATNQSQLQQLADQDNPYARLLMKLLDSTGQSFANTAADVLTRPGNQDIVTALFKAVGDYLKPIRTHHAELRQIEAIVNVVESLIEKDTNQLHQLWSNIPALHAEIRAMLFLAHLDDSVLTPILSLTDAVGTVLRKKIEPVSSPLLANLDQILAKKRSK
;
A
#
# COMPACT_ATOMS: atom_id res chain seq x y z
N MET A 1 5.22 45.32 -0.60
CA MET A 1 3.74 45.20 -0.56
C MET A 1 3.42 44.77 0.84
N GLU A 2 2.43 45.38 1.48
CA GLU A 2 2.07 45.07 2.86
C GLU A 2 0.62 44.61 2.88
N LEU A 3 0.30 43.67 3.77
CA LEU A 3 -1.08 43.28 4.05
C LEU A 3 -1.87 44.52 4.49
N THR A 4 -3.16 44.60 4.12
CA THR A 4 -4.00 45.69 4.62
C THR A 4 -4.11 45.59 6.14
N SER A 5 -4.26 46.72 6.84
CA SER A 5 -4.40 46.70 8.30
C SER A 5 -5.63 45.90 8.75
N GLU A 6 -6.68 45.87 7.93
CA GLU A 6 -7.87 45.08 8.16
C GLU A 6 -7.60 43.57 8.03
N ASP A 7 -6.93 43.14 6.95
CA ASP A 7 -6.60 41.73 6.76
C ASP A 7 -5.61 41.25 7.84
N LEU A 8 -4.62 42.07 8.21
CA LEU A 8 -3.68 41.74 9.29
C LEU A 8 -4.38 41.55 10.64
N LEU A 9 -5.36 42.39 10.99
CA LEU A 9 -6.15 42.22 12.21
C LEU A 9 -6.95 40.91 12.16
N ARG A 10 -7.67 40.66 11.05
CA ARG A 10 -8.49 39.46 10.86
C ARG A 10 -7.65 38.18 10.92
N LEU A 11 -6.46 38.19 10.30
CA LEU A 11 -5.52 37.07 10.31
C LEU A 11 -5.02 36.74 11.71
N ASN A 12 -4.64 37.75 12.50
CA ASN A 12 -4.21 37.51 13.89
C ASN A 12 -5.33 36.92 14.74
N VAL A 13 -6.56 37.43 14.60
CA VAL A 13 -7.73 36.89 15.31
C VAL A 13 -7.99 35.44 14.88
N LEU A 14 -7.94 35.14 13.58
CA LEU A 14 -8.12 33.79 13.07
C LEU A 14 -7.04 32.85 13.59
N ALA A 15 -5.78 33.26 13.47
CA ALA A 15 -4.61 32.49 13.86
C ALA A 15 -4.66 32.08 15.33
N VAL A 16 -4.99 33.00 16.25
CA VAL A 16 -5.06 32.71 17.68
C VAL A 16 -6.20 31.75 18.06
N ASN A 17 -7.30 31.77 17.31
CA ASN A 17 -8.52 31.06 17.70
C ASN A 17 -8.72 29.70 17.02
N ALA A 18 -8.13 29.49 15.85
CA ALA A 18 -8.33 28.28 15.06
C ALA A 18 -7.34 27.16 15.46
N ASP A 19 -7.87 25.93 15.49
CA ASP A 19 -7.10 24.70 15.64
C ASP A 19 -6.39 24.33 14.32
N ALA A 20 -7.00 24.67 13.18
CA ALA A 20 -6.47 24.45 11.84
C ALA A 20 -6.96 25.54 10.86
N ILE A 21 -6.17 25.83 9.83
CA ILE A 21 -6.44 26.91 8.88
C ILE A 21 -6.20 26.42 7.45
N ARG A 22 -7.17 26.69 6.57
CA ARG A 22 -7.14 26.40 5.14
C ARG A 22 -7.24 27.69 4.34
N LEU A 23 -6.46 27.80 3.26
CA LEU A 23 -6.51 28.90 2.31
C LEU A 23 -6.95 28.39 0.94
N ASN A 24 -7.98 29.01 0.36
CA ASN A 24 -8.29 28.85 -1.05
C ASN A 24 -7.59 29.98 -1.83
N GLU A 25 -6.49 29.67 -2.51
CA GLU A 25 -5.68 30.66 -3.24
C GLU A 25 -6.44 31.29 -4.43
N ASN A 26 -7.36 30.56 -5.06
CA ASN A 26 -8.11 31.05 -6.22
C ASN A 26 -9.16 32.12 -5.84
N THR A 27 -9.79 31.96 -4.67
CA THR A 27 -10.82 32.88 -4.17
C THR A 27 -10.28 33.85 -3.11
N LEU A 28 -9.06 33.61 -2.64
CA LEU A 28 -8.40 34.33 -1.56
C LEU A 28 -9.26 34.35 -0.28
N GLU A 29 -9.84 33.19 0.04
CA GLU A 29 -10.64 32.94 1.23
C GLU A 29 -9.84 32.10 2.22
N LEU A 30 -9.69 32.59 3.45
CA LEU A 30 -9.22 31.78 4.57
C LEU A 30 -10.38 31.24 5.39
N PHE A 31 -10.20 30.00 5.83
CA PHE A 31 -11.08 29.31 6.75
C PHE A 31 -10.26 28.89 7.97
N GLY A 32 -10.81 29.10 9.17
CA GLY A 32 -10.25 28.58 10.41
C GLY A 32 -11.26 27.70 11.11
N ARG A 33 -10.85 26.50 11.51
CA ARG A 33 -11.67 25.53 12.23
C ARG A 33 -11.37 25.59 13.72
N LYS A 34 -12.42 25.62 14.56
CA LYS A 34 -12.33 25.48 16.03
C LYS A 34 -13.38 24.50 16.51
N GLY A 35 -12.98 23.26 16.76
CA GLY A 35 -13.92 22.14 16.94
C GLY A 35 -14.86 21.99 15.73
N SER A 36 -16.17 22.18 15.94
CA SER A 36 -17.20 22.14 14.88
C SER A 36 -17.52 23.50 14.26
N LYS A 37 -16.96 24.60 14.78
CA LYS A 37 -17.19 25.94 14.25
C LYS A 37 -16.16 26.29 13.17
N GLU A 38 -16.63 26.99 12.16
CA GLU A 38 -15.78 27.51 11.08
C GLU A 38 -15.86 29.04 11.05
N MET A 39 -14.71 29.68 10.87
CA MET A 39 -14.55 31.12 10.72
C MET A 39 -14.02 31.40 9.32
N LYS A 40 -14.59 32.39 8.62
CA LYS A 40 -14.19 32.77 7.27
C LYS A 40 -13.62 34.19 7.23
N VAL A 41 -12.52 34.37 6.51
CA VAL A 41 -11.88 35.67 6.24
C VAL A 41 -11.68 35.82 4.74
N GLN A 42 -12.28 36.85 4.15
CA GLN A 42 -11.98 37.28 2.78
C GLN A 42 -10.73 38.17 2.80
N LEU A 43 -9.73 37.85 1.97
CA LEU A 43 -8.53 38.67 1.81
C LEU A 43 -8.70 39.71 0.69
N HIS A 44 -8.03 40.85 0.86
CA HIS A 44 -8.08 41.98 -0.08
C HIS A 44 -6.67 42.33 -0.56
N PRO A 45 -6.12 41.60 -1.56
CA PRO A 45 -4.77 41.82 -2.04
C PRO A 45 -4.62 43.21 -2.66
N THR A 46 -3.59 43.95 -2.26
CA THR A 46 -3.29 45.29 -2.79
C THR A 46 -2.37 45.26 -4.02
N GLY A 47 -2.09 44.08 -4.57
CA GLY A 47 -1.28 43.87 -5.79
C GLY A 47 -1.00 42.40 -6.09
N ASN A 48 0.26 42.00 -6.25
CA ASN A 48 0.60 40.63 -6.67
C ASN A 48 0.12 39.59 -5.64
N GLN A 49 -0.75 38.68 -6.08
CA GLN A 49 -1.45 37.71 -5.24
C GLN A 49 -0.48 36.71 -4.59
N ASP A 50 0.49 36.18 -5.33
CA ASP A 50 1.45 35.21 -4.80
C ASP A 50 2.28 35.78 -3.64
N ARG A 51 2.77 37.01 -3.80
CA ARG A 51 3.49 37.73 -2.74
C ARG A 51 2.59 38.00 -1.55
N TYR A 52 1.33 38.32 -1.80
CA TYR A 52 0.35 38.58 -0.75
C TYR A 52 0.06 37.29 0.04
N VAL A 53 -0.22 36.17 -0.63
CA VAL A 53 -0.42 34.84 -0.01
C VAL A 53 0.80 34.43 0.82
N LYS A 54 2.02 34.65 0.31
CA LYS A 54 3.25 34.40 1.08
C LYS A 54 3.29 35.20 2.38
N GLN A 55 2.90 36.48 2.36
CA GLN A 55 2.87 37.32 3.56
C GLN A 55 1.79 36.89 4.55
N VAL A 56 0.64 36.45 4.06
CA VAL A 56 -0.40 35.85 4.90
C VAL A 56 0.18 34.66 5.67
N ARG A 57 0.87 33.77 4.97
CA ARG A 57 1.50 32.58 5.55
C ARG A 57 2.63 32.91 6.52
N GLU A 58 3.41 33.97 6.26
CA GLU A 58 4.40 34.51 7.20
C GLU A 58 3.76 34.99 8.51
N VAL A 59 2.62 35.67 8.45
CA VAL A 59 1.86 36.10 9.65
C VAL A 59 1.33 34.89 10.42
N LEU A 60 0.70 33.94 9.73
CA LEU A 60 0.19 32.71 10.35
C LEU A 60 1.31 31.92 11.03
N ALA A 61 2.46 31.77 10.36
CA ALA A 61 3.62 31.08 10.91
C ALA A 61 4.18 31.76 12.16
N THR A 62 4.22 33.09 12.17
CA THR A 62 4.68 33.85 13.34
C THR A 62 3.80 33.55 14.56
N VAL A 63 2.47 33.52 14.38
CA VAL A 63 1.52 33.26 15.48
C VAL A 63 1.50 31.78 15.89
N ALA A 64 1.61 30.86 14.93
CA ALA A 64 1.47 29.43 15.20
C ALA A 64 2.75 28.80 15.79
N LEU A 65 3.93 29.30 15.43
CA LEU A 65 5.21 28.68 15.80
C LEU A 65 6.00 29.47 16.86
N ASP A 66 5.53 30.66 17.25
CA ASP A 66 6.17 31.54 18.24
C ASP A 66 7.67 31.76 17.96
N SER A 67 8.02 31.97 16.69
CA SER A 67 9.41 32.12 16.25
C SER A 67 9.62 33.35 15.37
N PRO A 68 10.63 34.20 15.67
CA PRO A 68 10.87 35.47 14.99
C PRO A 68 11.50 35.35 13.58
N GLY A 69 11.53 34.15 12.98
CA GLY A 69 12.36 33.85 11.80
C GLY A 69 11.68 33.85 10.43
N GLY A 70 10.36 34.05 10.33
CA GLY A 70 9.63 34.09 9.06
C GLY A 70 9.59 32.74 8.28
N TYR A 71 8.54 32.57 7.50
CA TYR A 71 8.41 31.51 6.49
C TYR A 71 9.39 31.81 5.32
N PRO A 72 10.12 30.84 4.71
CA PRO A 72 9.99 29.38 4.72
C PRO A 72 11.11 28.64 5.49
N VAL A 73 11.82 29.30 6.40
CA VAL A 73 13.02 28.75 7.06
C VAL A 73 12.70 27.53 7.94
N PHE A 74 11.44 27.36 8.35
CA PHE A 74 11.02 26.28 9.24
C PHE A 74 10.93 24.90 8.57
N ILE A 75 10.43 24.79 7.33
CA ILE A 75 10.27 23.49 6.66
C ILE A 75 11.64 22.81 6.42
N GLN A 76 12.68 23.59 6.09
CA GLN A 76 14.04 23.05 5.87
C GLN A 76 14.79 22.66 7.16
N ARG A 77 14.44 23.25 8.31
CA ARG A 77 14.99 22.86 9.62
C ARG A 77 14.23 21.69 10.24
N TRP A 78 12.94 21.56 9.90
CA TRP A 78 12.04 20.52 10.38
C TRP A 78 12.47 19.11 9.93
N THR A 79 12.95 18.96 8.69
CA THR A 79 13.56 17.71 8.19
C THR A 79 14.84 17.30 8.92
N ARG A 80 15.47 18.19 9.69
CA ARG A 80 16.71 17.93 10.44
C ARG A 80 16.50 17.67 11.94
N MET A 81 15.38 18.11 12.51
CA MET A 81 15.05 17.91 13.91
C MET A 81 14.10 16.71 14.02
N GLY A 82 14.67 15.52 14.19
CA GLY A 82 13.91 14.29 14.40
C GLY A 82 12.91 14.39 15.56
N GLN A 83 11.81 13.64 15.40
CA GLN A 83 10.67 13.43 16.32
C GLN A 83 10.28 14.63 17.19
N VAL A 84 9.18 15.27 16.78
CA VAL A 84 8.59 16.39 17.50
C VAL A 84 7.32 15.93 18.24
N ASP A 85 7.15 16.40 19.47
CA ASP A 85 5.93 16.22 20.28
C ASP A 85 4.64 16.58 19.52
N SER A 86 3.56 15.83 19.77
CA SER A 86 2.26 15.95 19.07
C SER A 86 1.64 17.35 19.10
N THR A 87 1.88 18.12 20.17
CA THR A 87 1.40 19.51 20.30
C THR A 87 2.00 20.46 19.27
N ARG A 88 3.24 20.21 18.82
CA ARG A 88 3.87 21.02 17.76
C ARG A 88 3.41 20.62 16.37
N LEU A 89 2.95 19.38 16.17
CA LEU A 89 2.34 18.94 14.91
C LEU A 89 1.02 19.65 14.65
N ALA A 90 0.16 19.79 15.66
CA ALA A 90 -1.11 20.51 15.53
C ALA A 90 -0.93 21.95 15.05
N ASN A 91 0.12 22.64 15.51
CA ASN A 91 0.42 24.01 15.08
C ASN A 91 0.77 24.13 13.59
N LEU A 92 1.26 23.07 12.94
CA LEU A 92 1.53 23.09 11.50
C LEU A 92 0.25 23.23 10.67
N LEU A 93 -0.87 22.71 11.17
CA LEU A 93 -2.17 22.84 10.49
C LEU A 93 -2.71 24.27 10.50
N ARG A 94 -2.12 25.18 11.29
CA ARG A 94 -2.50 26.60 11.35
C ARG A 94 -1.74 27.46 10.35
N LEU A 95 -0.85 26.88 9.54
CA LEU A 95 0.00 27.61 8.60
C LEU A 95 -0.71 27.95 7.28
N ALA A 96 -1.80 27.26 6.94
CA ALA A 96 -2.44 27.33 5.62
C ALA A 96 -1.47 27.00 4.47
N GLU A 97 -0.61 26.01 4.70
CA GLU A 97 0.46 25.56 3.81
C GLU A 97 0.30 24.06 3.54
N PRO A 98 0.07 23.62 2.29
CA PRO A 98 -0.11 22.21 1.95
C PRO A 98 1.05 21.32 2.43
N GLU A 99 2.29 21.77 2.28
CA GLU A 99 3.49 21.03 2.71
C GLU A 99 3.53 20.83 4.23
N ALA A 100 2.98 21.78 5.00
CA ALA A 100 2.86 21.65 6.45
C ALA A 100 1.79 20.63 6.84
N VAL A 101 0.69 20.56 6.08
CA VAL A 101 -0.34 19.53 6.27
C VAL A 101 0.22 18.15 5.92
N MET A 102 0.95 18.03 4.80
CA MET A 102 1.59 16.77 4.39
C MET A 102 2.60 16.29 5.44
N ALA A 103 3.37 17.21 6.02
CA ALA A 103 4.26 16.94 7.15
C ALA A 103 3.53 16.31 8.35
N VAL A 104 2.36 16.83 8.72
CA VAL A 104 1.52 16.27 9.81
C VAL A 104 1.01 14.88 9.45
N VAL A 105 0.52 14.72 8.23
CA VAL A 105 -0.06 13.48 7.71
C VAL A 105 0.97 12.34 7.64
N CYS A 106 2.21 12.66 7.32
CA CYS A 106 3.34 11.72 7.32
C CYS A 106 3.96 11.49 8.70
N SER A 107 3.43 12.10 9.77
CA SER A 107 4.00 11.98 11.10
C SER A 107 3.68 10.62 11.74
N PRO A 108 4.66 9.89 12.28
CA PRO A 108 4.42 8.64 12.99
C PRO A 108 3.53 8.85 14.22
N GLY A 109 2.55 7.97 14.43
CA GLY A 109 1.65 8.05 15.60
C GLY A 109 0.62 9.16 15.51
N LEU A 110 0.22 9.55 14.29
CA LEU A 110 -0.85 10.50 14.05
C LEU A 110 -2.19 9.94 14.58
N THR A 111 -2.82 10.68 15.49
CA THR A 111 -4.13 10.35 16.05
C THR A 111 -5.27 10.66 15.08
N ASP A 112 -6.39 9.93 15.17
CA ASP A 112 -7.62 10.19 14.38
C ASP A 112 -8.13 11.64 14.50
N GLU A 113 -8.04 12.26 15.69
CA GLU A 113 -8.48 13.65 15.90
C GLU A 113 -7.66 14.66 15.08
N LEU A 114 -6.32 14.52 15.12
CA LEU A 114 -5.43 15.39 14.35
C LEU A 114 -5.53 15.11 12.84
N ALA A 115 -5.76 13.85 12.45
CA ALA A 115 -6.02 13.45 11.08
C ALA A 115 -7.30 14.11 10.51
N GLN A 116 -8.37 14.25 11.31
CA GLN A 116 -9.59 14.93 10.88
C GLN A 116 -9.37 16.42 10.58
N LEU A 117 -8.49 17.08 11.35
CA LEU A 117 -8.09 18.46 11.08
C LEU A 117 -7.24 18.55 9.81
N ALA A 118 -6.28 17.64 9.64
CA ALA A 118 -5.44 17.61 8.45
C ALA A 118 -6.25 17.34 7.16
N TRP A 119 -7.18 16.38 7.22
CA TRP A 119 -8.12 16.07 6.14
C TRP A 119 -9.00 17.28 5.77
N TRP A 120 -9.47 18.03 6.78
CA TRP A 120 -10.26 19.24 6.52
C TRP A 120 -9.45 20.34 5.84
N CYS A 121 -8.16 20.46 6.17
CA CYS A 121 -7.26 21.39 5.48
C CYS A 121 -7.06 21.00 4.01
N GLU A 122 -6.76 19.72 3.74
CA GLU A 122 -6.40 19.23 2.40
C GLU A 122 -7.16 17.94 2.03
N PRO A 123 -8.42 18.04 1.56
CA PRO A 123 -9.24 16.87 1.23
C PRO A 123 -8.93 16.33 -0.17
N HIS A 124 -7.71 15.84 -0.37
CA HIS A 124 -7.21 15.31 -1.64
C HIS A 124 -6.80 13.83 -1.53
N ALA A 125 -6.85 13.09 -2.64
CA ALA A 125 -6.61 11.64 -2.66
C ALA A 125 -5.23 11.22 -2.08
N GLU A 126 -4.17 11.99 -2.34
CA GLU A 126 -2.84 11.70 -1.79
C GLU A 126 -2.82 11.76 -0.26
N TYR A 127 -3.47 12.77 0.33
CA TYR A 127 -3.61 12.92 1.77
C TYR A 127 -4.47 11.80 2.35
N ALA A 128 -5.59 11.46 1.71
CA ALA A 128 -6.43 10.35 2.14
C ALA A 128 -5.67 9.02 2.19
N ARG A 129 -4.83 8.73 1.19
CA ARG A 129 -3.99 7.52 1.19
C ARG A 129 -3.04 7.52 2.38
N ARG A 130 -2.29 8.61 2.57
CA ARG A 130 -1.31 8.73 3.66
C ARG A 130 -1.96 8.66 5.04
N LEU A 131 -3.14 9.27 5.20
CA LEU A 131 -3.92 9.18 6.43
C LEU A 131 -4.37 7.73 6.70
N LEU A 132 -4.85 6.99 5.69
CA LEU A 132 -5.26 5.60 5.84
C LEU A 132 -4.09 4.61 6.07
N GLU A 133 -2.85 5.01 5.84
CA GLU A 133 -1.67 4.22 6.24
C GLU A 133 -1.51 4.16 7.77
N GLN A 134 -2.11 5.11 8.51
CA GLN A 134 -2.03 5.17 9.97
C GLN A 134 -3.08 4.25 10.62
N PRO A 135 -2.68 3.29 11.48
CA PRO A 135 -3.63 2.35 12.10
C PRO A 135 -4.73 3.03 12.92
N ASP A 136 -4.39 4.10 13.66
CA ASP A 136 -5.34 4.85 14.48
C ASP A 136 -6.42 5.56 13.65
N VAL A 137 -6.07 5.98 12.43
CA VAL A 137 -7.01 6.63 11.49
C VAL A 137 -7.85 5.58 10.78
N ALA A 138 -7.24 4.49 10.31
CA ALA A 138 -7.93 3.40 9.62
C ALA A 138 -8.99 2.74 10.52
N THR A 139 -8.73 2.61 11.82
CA THR A 139 -9.68 2.08 12.81
C THR A 139 -10.56 3.17 13.45
N GLY A 140 -10.25 4.43 13.20
CA GLY A 140 -10.93 5.60 13.74
C GLY A 140 -12.20 5.97 12.98
N LYS A 141 -12.76 7.14 13.32
CA LYS A 141 -14.02 7.61 12.71
C LYS A 141 -13.79 8.15 11.30
N LEU A 142 -12.59 8.63 11.02
CA LEU A 142 -12.25 9.21 9.73
C LEU A 142 -12.03 8.14 8.65
N GLY A 143 -11.58 6.94 9.03
CA GLY A 143 -11.26 5.84 8.11
C GLY A 143 -12.34 5.57 7.04
N PRO A 144 -13.60 5.31 7.41
CA PRO A 144 -14.67 5.06 6.44
C PRO A 144 -14.94 6.23 5.48
N GLU A 145 -14.79 7.48 5.96
CA GLU A 145 -14.95 8.68 5.12
C GLU A 145 -13.85 8.75 4.06
N LEU A 146 -12.58 8.53 4.45
CA LEU A 146 -11.45 8.51 3.54
C LEU A 146 -11.57 7.37 2.53
N ALA A 147 -12.00 6.19 2.97
CA ALA A 147 -12.20 5.06 2.09
C ALA A 147 -13.30 5.32 1.05
N ALA A 148 -14.42 5.90 1.47
CA ALA A 148 -15.50 6.29 0.57
C ALA A 148 -15.03 7.33 -0.47
N TYR A 149 -14.31 8.37 -0.02
CA TYR A 149 -13.71 9.37 -0.90
C TYR A 149 -12.79 8.71 -1.93
N LEU A 150 -11.86 7.86 -1.50
CA LEU A 150 -10.92 7.19 -2.39
C LEU A 150 -11.61 6.28 -3.41
N VAL A 151 -12.64 5.54 -3.00
CA VAL A 151 -13.42 4.68 -3.91
C VAL A 151 -14.15 5.50 -4.97
N GLU A 152 -14.70 6.67 -4.61
CA GLU A 152 -15.34 7.59 -5.55
C GLU A 152 -14.34 8.17 -6.57
N HIS A 153 -13.11 8.44 -6.14
CA HIS A 153 -12.07 9.04 -6.98
C HIS A 153 -11.29 8.01 -7.82
N LEU A 154 -11.32 6.74 -7.44
CA LEU A 154 -10.57 5.66 -8.10
C LEU A 154 -10.82 5.51 -9.61
N PRO A 155 -12.03 5.74 -10.16
CA PRO A 155 -12.25 5.73 -11.61
C PRO A 155 -11.49 6.80 -12.40
N PHE A 156 -11.05 7.87 -11.74
CA PHE A 156 -10.30 8.99 -12.33
C PHE A 156 -8.79 8.84 -12.14
N GLU A 157 -8.35 7.88 -11.32
CA GLU A 157 -6.93 7.58 -11.14
C GLU A 157 -6.36 7.04 -12.45
N THR A 158 -5.15 7.48 -12.81
CA THR A 158 -4.45 7.03 -14.04
C THR A 158 -3.23 6.19 -13.70
N GLU A 159 -2.62 6.44 -12.55
CA GLU A 159 -1.38 5.79 -12.17
C GLU A 159 -1.63 4.39 -11.59
N PRO A 160 -1.11 3.32 -12.21
CA PRO A 160 -1.33 1.95 -11.75
C PRO A 160 -0.94 1.73 -10.29
N GLN A 161 0.16 2.34 -9.85
CA GLN A 161 0.63 2.26 -8.46
C GLN A 161 -0.39 2.88 -7.50
N GLN A 162 -0.94 4.05 -7.82
CA GLN A 162 -1.93 4.73 -6.99
C GLN A 162 -3.25 3.96 -6.92
N MET A 163 -3.65 3.31 -8.01
CA MET A 163 -4.79 2.39 -8.00
C MET A 163 -4.55 1.21 -7.04
N LEU A 164 -3.38 0.59 -7.11
CA LEU A 164 -3.00 -0.52 -6.22
C LEU A 164 -3.01 -0.07 -4.76
N GLU A 165 -2.30 1.02 -4.44
CA GLU A 165 -2.18 1.57 -3.09
C GLU A 165 -3.57 1.89 -2.54
N THR A 166 -4.42 2.53 -3.34
CA THR A 166 -5.81 2.83 -2.94
C THR A 166 -6.59 1.56 -2.64
N VAL A 167 -6.56 0.55 -3.54
CA VAL A 167 -7.26 -0.72 -3.31
C VAL A 167 -6.76 -1.40 -2.04
N ARG A 168 -5.44 -1.41 -1.80
CA ARG A 168 -4.87 -1.97 -0.57
C ARG A 168 -5.39 -1.28 0.68
N LEU A 169 -5.41 0.05 0.67
CA LEU A 169 -5.83 0.85 1.82
C LEU A 169 -7.32 0.71 2.13
N VAL A 170 -8.18 0.70 1.12
CA VAL A 170 -9.64 0.59 1.34
C VAL A 170 -10.09 -0.83 1.68
N LEU A 171 -9.27 -1.86 1.41
CA LEU A 171 -9.53 -3.25 1.79
C LEU A 171 -9.18 -3.57 3.24
N GLN A 172 -8.65 -2.61 4.01
CA GLN A 172 -8.44 -2.79 5.44
C GLN A 172 -9.76 -3.13 6.16
N PRO A 173 -9.69 -3.86 7.29
CA PRO A 173 -10.88 -4.34 7.99
C PRO A 173 -11.85 -3.21 8.36
N GLY A 174 -13.13 -3.38 8.00
CA GLY A 174 -14.21 -2.47 8.40
C GLY A 174 -14.38 -1.19 7.57
N LEU A 175 -13.50 -0.91 6.60
CA LEU A 175 -13.58 0.32 5.79
C LEU A 175 -14.61 0.26 4.66
N ILE A 176 -14.74 -0.91 4.00
CA ILE A 176 -15.72 -1.12 2.92
C ILE A 176 -16.47 -2.44 3.10
N ASP A 177 -17.69 -2.48 2.58
CA ASP A 177 -18.56 -3.66 2.60
C ASP A 177 -18.20 -4.67 1.49
N ASP A 178 -18.78 -5.87 1.57
CA ASP A 178 -18.51 -6.93 0.59
C ASP A 178 -19.05 -6.57 -0.81
N THR A 179 -20.08 -5.72 -0.89
CA THR A 179 -20.61 -5.19 -2.16
C THR A 179 -19.54 -4.39 -2.91
N LEU A 180 -18.87 -3.47 -2.21
CA LEU A 180 -17.77 -2.67 -2.76
C LEU A 180 -16.55 -3.53 -3.06
N LYS A 181 -16.20 -4.49 -2.19
CA LYS A 181 -15.12 -5.47 -2.49
C LYS A 181 -15.38 -6.20 -3.80
N GLN A 182 -16.59 -6.72 -4.02
CA GLN A 182 -16.94 -7.40 -5.28
C GLN A 182 -16.82 -6.46 -6.49
N ARG A 183 -17.23 -5.19 -6.34
CA ARG A 183 -17.12 -4.19 -7.42
C ARG A 183 -15.67 -3.91 -7.79
N LEU A 184 -14.80 -3.69 -6.80
CA LEU A 184 -13.36 -3.48 -7.01
C LEU A 184 -12.70 -4.72 -7.63
N TRP A 185 -13.06 -5.92 -7.15
CA TRP A 185 -12.59 -7.17 -7.70
C TRP A 185 -12.92 -7.33 -9.18
N ASN A 186 -14.17 -7.04 -9.56
CA ASN A 186 -14.63 -7.10 -10.95
C ASN A 186 -13.87 -6.12 -11.86
N ARG A 187 -13.55 -4.91 -11.36
CA ARG A 187 -12.72 -3.94 -12.08
C ARG A 187 -11.29 -4.47 -12.34
N GLY A 188 -10.79 -5.29 -11.42
CA GLY A 188 -9.49 -5.96 -11.56
C GLY A 188 -9.37 -6.93 -12.75
N ARG A 189 -10.49 -7.33 -13.39
CA ARG A 189 -10.44 -8.14 -14.62
C ARG A 189 -9.70 -7.42 -15.74
N THR A 190 -9.96 -6.12 -15.91
CA THR A 190 -9.31 -5.26 -16.91
C THR A 190 -8.07 -4.56 -16.37
N THR A 191 -8.08 -4.18 -15.08
CA THR A 191 -7.02 -3.35 -14.48
C THR A 191 -6.30 -4.12 -13.39
N LYS A 192 -5.18 -4.77 -13.75
CA LYS A 192 -4.51 -5.74 -12.87
C LYS A 192 -3.99 -5.15 -11.54
N SER A 193 -3.76 -3.84 -11.45
CA SER A 193 -3.40 -3.16 -10.19
C SER A 193 -4.37 -3.47 -9.05
N TYR A 194 -5.67 -3.57 -9.35
CA TYR A 194 -6.68 -3.88 -8.35
C TYR A 194 -6.45 -5.29 -7.80
N ARG A 195 -6.18 -6.27 -8.68
CA ARG A 195 -5.93 -7.66 -8.27
C ARG A 195 -4.72 -7.77 -7.36
N VAL A 196 -3.65 -7.04 -7.66
CA VAL A 196 -2.47 -7.01 -6.77
C VAL A 196 -2.82 -6.41 -5.41
N GLY A 197 -3.62 -5.33 -5.35
CA GLY A 197 -4.11 -4.80 -4.07
C GLY A 197 -4.89 -5.83 -3.23
N PHE A 198 -5.70 -6.68 -3.87
CA PHE A 198 -6.34 -7.82 -3.19
C PHE A 198 -5.33 -8.87 -2.72
N LEU A 199 -4.34 -9.21 -3.54
CA LEU A 199 -3.29 -10.18 -3.17
C LEU A 199 -2.45 -9.68 -1.99
N GLU A 200 -2.19 -8.37 -1.87
CA GLU A 200 -1.44 -7.80 -0.75
C GLU A 200 -2.26 -7.72 0.54
N THR A 201 -3.57 -7.50 0.46
CA THR A 201 -4.40 -7.18 1.65
C THR A 201 -5.23 -8.35 2.14
N LEU A 202 -5.86 -9.08 1.21
CA LEU A 202 -6.80 -10.15 1.49
C LEU A 202 -6.44 -11.43 0.71
N PRO A 203 -5.19 -11.91 0.79
CA PRO A 203 -4.74 -13.06 -0.01
C PRO A 203 -5.58 -14.33 0.26
N ASP A 204 -6.12 -14.44 1.48
CA ASP A 204 -6.93 -15.58 1.92
C ASP A 204 -8.45 -15.38 1.79
N GLN A 205 -8.90 -14.20 1.38
CA GLN A 205 -10.32 -13.82 1.36
C GLN A 205 -10.71 -13.20 0.02
N LEU A 206 -10.14 -13.73 -1.06
CA LEU A 206 -10.44 -13.28 -2.42
C LEU A 206 -11.93 -13.53 -2.75
N PRO A 207 -12.66 -12.56 -3.36
CA PRO A 207 -14.11 -12.69 -3.55
C PRO A 207 -14.56 -13.84 -4.47
N GLU A 208 -13.75 -14.23 -5.46
CA GLU A 208 -14.04 -15.38 -6.32
C GLU A 208 -13.11 -16.54 -5.96
N GLN A 209 -13.71 -17.66 -5.52
CA GLN A 209 -13.01 -18.86 -5.09
C GLN A 209 -12.86 -19.88 -6.24
N GLN A 210 -11.66 -20.44 -6.40
CA GLN A 210 -11.39 -21.54 -7.33
C GLN A 210 -11.67 -22.87 -6.64
N PRO A 211 -12.02 -23.95 -7.37
CA PRO A 211 -12.12 -25.27 -6.76
C PRO A 211 -10.75 -25.70 -6.19
N PRO A 212 -10.73 -26.46 -5.09
CA PRO A 212 -9.48 -27.01 -4.55
C PRO A 212 -8.81 -27.96 -5.56
N HIS A 213 -7.50 -28.11 -5.44
CA HIS A 213 -6.73 -29.02 -6.25
C HIS A 213 -7.17 -30.48 -6.01
N PRO A 214 -7.41 -31.30 -7.06
CA PRO A 214 -7.87 -32.68 -6.89
C PRO A 214 -6.94 -33.54 -6.02
N ALA A 215 -5.63 -33.27 -6.08
CA ALA A 215 -4.65 -33.99 -5.26
C ALA A 215 -4.75 -33.67 -3.76
N LEU A 216 -5.43 -32.60 -3.35
CA LEU A 216 -5.71 -32.34 -1.93
C LEU A 216 -6.56 -33.47 -1.35
N ALA A 217 -7.67 -33.81 -2.02
CA ALA A 217 -8.58 -34.87 -1.56
C ALA A 217 -7.88 -36.23 -1.48
N THR A 218 -7.02 -36.54 -2.47
CA THR A 218 -6.26 -37.80 -2.50
C THR A 218 -5.25 -37.92 -1.36
N ASN A 219 -4.61 -36.82 -0.96
CA ASN A 219 -3.52 -36.82 0.02
C ASN A 219 -3.91 -36.20 1.38
N GLN A 220 -5.20 -35.93 1.60
CA GLN A 220 -5.70 -35.15 2.73
C GLN A 220 -5.30 -35.74 4.07
N SER A 221 -5.43 -37.06 4.24
CA SER A 221 -5.12 -37.74 5.50
C SER A 221 -3.64 -37.61 5.89
N GLN A 222 -2.74 -37.85 4.94
CA GLN A 222 -1.29 -37.76 5.16
C GLN A 222 -0.85 -36.32 5.41
N LEU A 223 -1.39 -35.37 4.64
CA LEU A 223 -1.11 -33.94 4.83
C LEU A 223 -1.61 -33.44 6.19
N GLN A 224 -2.83 -33.82 6.59
CA GLN A 224 -3.41 -33.45 7.89
C GLN A 224 -2.59 -34.02 9.04
N GLN A 225 -2.18 -35.29 8.96
CA GLN A 225 -1.34 -35.91 9.98
C GLN A 225 -0.03 -35.13 10.20
N LEU A 226 0.62 -34.69 9.12
CA LEU A 226 1.84 -33.87 9.22
C LEU A 226 1.53 -32.45 9.73
N ALA A 227 0.43 -31.84 9.30
CA ALA A 227 0.00 -30.52 9.76
C ALA A 227 -0.34 -30.50 11.26
N ASP A 228 -0.93 -31.58 11.78
CA ASP A 228 -1.23 -31.78 13.21
C ASP A 228 0.06 -31.92 14.04
N GLN A 229 1.14 -32.38 13.42
CA GLN A 229 2.50 -32.44 13.99
C GLN A 229 3.28 -31.11 13.83
N ASP A 230 2.57 -30.01 13.57
CA ASP A 230 3.15 -28.68 13.41
C ASP A 230 4.16 -28.57 12.26
N ASN A 231 4.00 -29.38 11.21
CA ASN A 231 4.83 -29.29 10.01
C ASN A 231 4.40 -28.08 9.15
N PRO A 232 5.22 -27.02 9.06
CA PRO A 232 4.84 -25.79 8.37
C PRO A 232 4.73 -26.00 6.85
N TYR A 233 5.52 -26.91 6.27
CA TYR A 233 5.45 -27.25 4.85
C TYR A 233 4.15 -27.96 4.51
N ALA A 234 3.71 -28.91 5.35
CA ALA A 234 2.45 -29.61 5.13
C ALA A 234 1.26 -28.65 5.23
N ARG A 235 1.23 -27.77 6.23
CA ARG A 235 0.18 -26.74 6.39
C ARG A 235 0.11 -25.79 5.20
N LEU A 236 1.25 -25.27 4.75
CA LEU A 236 1.27 -24.36 3.61
C LEU A 236 0.89 -25.09 2.31
N LEU A 237 1.35 -26.33 2.12
CA LEU A 237 0.96 -27.12 0.95
C LEU A 237 -0.55 -27.40 0.94
N MET A 238 -1.14 -27.76 2.08
CA MET A 238 -2.60 -27.91 2.20
C MET A 238 -3.32 -26.62 1.83
N LYS A 239 -2.86 -25.48 2.35
CA LYS A 239 -3.40 -24.15 2.03
C LYS A 239 -3.29 -23.86 0.54
N LEU A 240 -2.15 -24.14 -0.09
CA LEU A 240 -1.95 -23.90 -1.53
C LEU A 240 -2.86 -24.77 -2.41
N LEU A 241 -3.14 -25.98 -1.96
CA LEU A 241 -4.00 -26.94 -2.68
C LEU A 241 -5.49 -26.76 -2.36
N ASP A 242 -5.87 -25.96 -1.37
CA ASP A 242 -7.27 -25.68 -1.06
C ASP A 242 -7.86 -24.60 -1.98
N SER A 243 -9.15 -24.29 -1.81
CA SER A 243 -9.86 -23.31 -2.62
C SER A 243 -9.22 -21.91 -2.59
N THR A 244 -8.73 -21.50 -1.43
CA THR A 244 -8.13 -20.21 -1.18
C THR A 244 -6.76 -20.09 -1.83
N GLY A 245 -5.89 -21.09 -1.65
CA GLY A 245 -4.59 -21.16 -2.31
C GLY A 245 -4.70 -21.23 -3.83
N GLN A 246 -5.67 -21.99 -4.35
CA GLN A 246 -5.94 -22.05 -5.79
C GLN A 246 -6.41 -20.69 -6.32
N SER A 247 -7.24 -19.96 -5.58
CA SER A 247 -7.64 -18.60 -5.94
C SER A 247 -6.51 -17.61 -5.95
N PHE A 248 -5.62 -17.66 -4.94
CA PHE A 248 -4.43 -16.84 -4.88
C PHE A 248 -3.53 -17.10 -6.10
N ALA A 249 -3.15 -18.37 -6.32
CA ALA A 249 -2.26 -18.76 -7.40
C ALA A 249 -2.83 -18.41 -8.79
N ASN A 250 -4.14 -18.62 -8.99
CA ASN A 250 -4.80 -18.31 -10.25
C ASN A 250 -4.83 -16.80 -10.50
N THR A 251 -5.09 -16.01 -9.46
CA THR A 251 -5.10 -14.55 -9.56
C THR A 251 -3.69 -14.01 -9.84
N ALA A 252 -2.67 -14.53 -9.15
CA ALA A 252 -1.28 -14.16 -9.40
C ALA A 252 -0.86 -14.48 -10.85
N ALA A 253 -1.21 -15.67 -11.35
CA ALA A 253 -0.96 -16.07 -12.74
C ALA A 253 -1.67 -15.16 -13.76
N ASP A 254 -2.94 -14.79 -13.50
CA ASP A 254 -3.70 -13.87 -14.35
C ASP A 254 -3.08 -12.47 -14.41
N VAL A 255 -2.57 -11.95 -13.30
CA VAL A 255 -1.87 -10.64 -13.26
C VAL A 255 -0.63 -10.64 -14.17
N LEU A 256 0.16 -11.72 -14.17
CA LEU A 256 1.39 -11.84 -14.97
C LEU A 256 1.14 -11.75 -16.48
N THR A 257 -0.07 -12.07 -16.95
CA THR A 257 -0.39 -12.00 -18.38
C THR A 257 -0.25 -10.57 -18.94
N ARG A 258 -0.64 -9.57 -18.13
CA ARG A 258 -0.69 -8.15 -18.51
C ARG A 258 -0.50 -7.23 -17.30
N PRO A 259 0.70 -7.20 -16.68
CA PRO A 259 0.97 -6.25 -15.61
C PRO A 259 0.92 -4.80 -16.13
N GLY A 260 0.50 -3.88 -15.27
CA GLY A 260 0.31 -2.47 -15.63
C GLY A 260 1.63 -1.73 -15.91
N ASN A 261 2.54 -1.76 -14.95
CA ASN A 261 3.88 -1.15 -15.02
C ASN A 261 4.86 -1.92 -14.11
N GLN A 262 6.05 -1.36 -13.90
CA GLN A 262 7.09 -1.96 -13.07
C GLN A 262 6.68 -2.11 -11.60
N ASP A 263 5.96 -1.13 -11.04
CA ASP A 263 5.49 -1.17 -9.65
C ASP A 263 4.50 -2.31 -9.45
N ILE A 264 3.59 -2.54 -10.39
CA ILE A 264 2.64 -3.66 -10.34
C ILE A 264 3.36 -5.01 -10.38
N VAL A 265 4.42 -5.14 -11.19
CA VAL A 265 5.21 -6.39 -11.24
C VAL A 265 5.95 -6.59 -9.92
N THR A 266 6.59 -5.56 -9.40
CA THR A 266 7.32 -5.58 -8.13
C THR A 266 6.40 -5.97 -6.98
N ALA A 267 5.26 -5.30 -6.86
CA ALA A 267 4.24 -5.60 -5.86
C ALA A 267 3.69 -7.02 -5.98
N LEU A 268 3.49 -7.53 -7.19
CA LEU A 268 3.07 -8.92 -7.39
C LEU A 268 4.11 -9.93 -6.90
N PHE A 269 5.39 -9.76 -7.27
CA PHE A 269 6.45 -10.67 -6.85
C PHE A 269 6.62 -10.67 -5.34
N LYS A 270 6.54 -9.48 -4.73
CA LYS A 270 6.52 -9.32 -3.28
C LYS A 270 5.31 -10.02 -2.65
N ALA A 271 4.09 -9.82 -3.17
CA ALA A 271 2.88 -10.46 -2.65
C ALA A 271 2.96 -12.00 -2.70
N VAL A 272 3.52 -12.57 -3.77
CA VAL A 272 3.76 -14.02 -3.87
C VAL A 272 4.78 -14.47 -2.81
N GLY A 273 5.91 -13.78 -2.69
CA GLY A 273 6.93 -14.10 -1.70
C GLY A 273 6.41 -14.01 -0.27
N ASP A 274 5.64 -12.96 0.06
CA ASP A 274 5.04 -12.75 1.37
C ASP A 274 3.98 -13.82 1.70
N TYR A 275 3.19 -14.26 0.72
CA TYR A 275 2.20 -15.32 0.91
C TYR A 275 2.81 -16.67 1.31
N LEU A 276 4.02 -16.96 0.82
CA LEU A 276 4.76 -18.20 1.13
C LEU A 276 5.89 -18.02 2.16
N LYS A 277 6.05 -16.81 2.71
CA LYS A 277 7.09 -16.45 3.69
C LYS A 277 7.23 -17.39 4.89
N PRO A 278 6.17 -18.02 5.45
CA PRO A 278 6.31 -18.90 6.63
C PRO A 278 7.28 -20.07 6.47
N ILE A 279 7.56 -20.51 5.24
CA ILE A 279 8.51 -21.61 4.97
C ILE A 279 9.84 -21.13 4.36
N ARG A 280 10.03 -19.81 4.21
CA ARG A 280 11.27 -19.23 3.68
C ARG A 280 12.38 -19.39 4.72
N THR A 281 13.38 -20.18 4.40
CA THR A 281 14.54 -20.44 5.27
C THR A 281 15.79 -19.66 4.87
N HIS A 282 15.86 -19.22 3.62
CA HIS A 282 16.96 -18.39 3.13
C HIS A 282 16.50 -16.92 3.02
N HIS A 283 17.19 -16.03 3.73
CA HIS A 283 16.79 -14.62 3.87
C HIS A 283 17.65 -13.63 3.08
N ALA A 284 18.76 -14.07 2.49
CA ALA A 284 19.55 -13.18 1.63
C ALA A 284 18.85 -12.95 0.30
N GLU A 285 19.05 -11.76 -0.28
CA GLU A 285 18.46 -11.35 -1.56
C GLU A 285 18.94 -12.26 -2.70
N LEU A 286 18.02 -13.04 -3.25
CA LEU A 286 18.28 -13.90 -4.41
C LEU A 286 17.93 -13.11 -5.67
N ARG A 287 18.95 -12.68 -6.41
CA ARG A 287 18.78 -11.85 -7.62
C ARG A 287 18.77 -12.63 -8.94
N GLN A 288 18.94 -13.95 -8.86
CA GLN A 288 19.01 -14.86 -10.01
C GLN A 288 18.13 -16.09 -9.76
N ILE A 289 17.44 -16.55 -10.80
CA ILE A 289 16.55 -17.73 -10.71
C ILE A 289 17.36 -18.98 -10.38
N GLU A 290 18.56 -19.12 -10.92
CA GLU A 290 19.47 -20.23 -10.67
C GLU A 290 19.85 -20.32 -9.19
N ALA A 291 20.02 -19.18 -8.51
CA ALA A 291 20.32 -19.15 -7.09
C ALA A 291 19.14 -19.68 -6.25
N ILE A 292 17.90 -19.36 -6.65
CA ILE A 292 16.68 -19.91 -6.03
C ILE A 292 16.62 -21.42 -6.24
N VAL A 293 16.86 -21.90 -7.46
CA VAL A 293 16.88 -23.34 -7.77
C VAL A 293 17.91 -24.06 -6.89
N ASN A 294 19.13 -23.54 -6.77
CA ASN A 294 20.18 -24.15 -5.94
C ASN A 294 19.80 -24.21 -4.46
N VAL A 295 19.12 -23.17 -3.94
CA VAL A 295 18.58 -23.17 -2.57
C VAL A 295 17.55 -24.29 -2.41
N VAL A 296 16.60 -24.41 -3.35
CA VAL A 296 15.56 -25.46 -3.32
C VAL A 296 16.17 -26.86 -3.37
N GLU A 297 17.14 -27.11 -4.24
CA GLU A 297 17.81 -28.42 -4.31
C GLU A 297 18.53 -28.75 -3.01
N SER A 298 19.28 -27.79 -2.47
CA SER A 298 19.97 -27.97 -1.20
C SER A 298 19.01 -28.25 -0.05
N LEU A 299 17.80 -27.66 -0.07
CA LEU A 299 16.77 -27.93 0.95
C LEU A 299 16.19 -29.35 0.82
N ILE A 300 15.97 -29.83 -0.40
CA ILE A 300 15.44 -31.17 -0.65
C ILE A 300 16.48 -32.25 -0.31
N GLU A 301 17.76 -32.02 -0.62
CA GLU A 301 18.86 -32.96 -0.35
C GLU A 301 19.20 -33.06 1.15
N LYS A 302 18.93 -32.01 1.95
CA LYS A 302 19.22 -32.00 3.38
C LYS A 302 18.25 -32.89 4.15
N ASP A 303 18.74 -34.06 4.53
CA ASP A 303 18.01 -35.14 5.21
C ASP A 303 17.97 -35.01 6.74
N THR A 304 17.35 -33.96 7.29
CA THR A 304 17.18 -33.87 8.77
C THR A 304 15.90 -33.18 9.28
N ASN A 305 14.96 -32.76 8.42
CA ASN A 305 13.93 -31.79 8.84
C ASN A 305 12.48 -32.21 8.50
N GLN A 306 11.52 -31.39 8.95
CA GLN A 306 10.09 -31.51 8.63
C GLN A 306 9.80 -31.54 7.11
N LEU A 307 10.62 -30.90 6.28
CA LEU A 307 10.51 -30.99 4.82
C LEU A 307 10.76 -32.42 4.32
N HIS A 308 11.76 -33.12 4.86
CA HIS A 308 12.06 -34.49 4.47
C HIS A 308 10.91 -35.43 4.81
N GLN A 309 10.25 -35.23 5.96
CA GLN A 309 9.04 -36.00 6.32
C GLN A 309 7.93 -35.83 5.28
N LEU A 310 7.65 -34.59 4.84
CA LEU A 310 6.67 -34.34 3.79
C LEU A 310 7.09 -34.97 2.46
N TRP A 311 8.35 -34.77 2.06
CA TRP A 311 8.91 -35.29 0.82
C TRP A 311 8.85 -36.81 0.74
N SER A 312 9.22 -37.52 1.80
CA SER A 312 9.25 -38.98 1.81
C SER A 312 7.85 -39.60 1.94
N ASN A 313 6.91 -38.94 2.64
CA ASN A 313 5.57 -39.48 2.86
C ASN A 313 4.62 -39.28 1.67
N ILE A 314 4.83 -38.24 0.84
CA ILE A 314 3.90 -37.91 -0.25
C ILE A 314 4.61 -37.70 -1.59
N PRO A 315 5.16 -38.78 -2.21
CA PRO A 315 5.88 -38.67 -3.49
C PRO A 315 5.04 -38.13 -4.65
N ALA A 316 3.72 -38.33 -4.60
CA ALA A 316 2.79 -37.85 -5.61
C ALA A 316 2.76 -36.31 -5.75
N LEU A 317 3.23 -35.57 -4.73
CA LEU A 317 3.23 -34.12 -4.68
C LEU A 317 4.63 -33.50 -4.78
N HIS A 318 5.66 -34.24 -5.21
CA HIS A 318 7.03 -33.70 -5.30
C HIS A 318 7.14 -32.46 -6.20
N ALA A 319 6.39 -32.40 -7.29
CA ALA A 319 6.39 -31.24 -8.18
C ALA A 319 5.82 -29.99 -7.49
N GLU A 320 4.70 -30.16 -6.78
CA GLU A 320 4.01 -29.13 -6.01
C GLU A 320 4.85 -28.66 -4.82
N ILE A 321 5.52 -29.58 -4.11
CA ILE A 321 6.44 -29.27 -3.01
C ILE A 321 7.61 -28.42 -3.54
N ARG A 322 8.23 -28.83 -4.65
CA ARG A 322 9.33 -28.08 -5.26
C ARG A 322 8.90 -26.69 -5.71
N ALA A 323 7.72 -26.58 -6.33
CA ALA A 323 7.16 -25.31 -6.73
C ALA A 323 6.85 -24.39 -5.55
N MET A 324 6.27 -24.94 -4.47
CA MET A 324 6.03 -24.23 -3.23
C MET A 324 7.34 -23.68 -2.63
N LEU A 325 8.40 -24.49 -2.58
CA LEU A 325 9.72 -24.06 -2.09
C LEU A 325 10.34 -22.97 -2.97
N PHE A 326 10.22 -23.09 -4.30
CA PHE A 326 10.71 -22.09 -5.24
C PHE A 326 10.01 -20.74 -5.02
N LEU A 327 8.67 -20.75 -4.98
CA LEU A 327 7.87 -19.53 -4.79
C LEU A 327 8.12 -18.90 -3.41
N ALA A 328 8.36 -19.72 -2.38
CA ALA A 328 8.70 -19.21 -1.04
C ALA A 328 10.02 -18.43 -1.02
N HIS A 329 10.96 -18.72 -1.91
CA HIS A 329 12.25 -18.05 -2.00
C HIS A 329 12.34 -17.05 -3.16
N LEU A 330 11.23 -16.85 -3.88
CA LEU A 330 11.08 -15.80 -4.87
C LEU A 330 10.52 -14.54 -4.22
N ASP A 331 11.13 -13.40 -4.48
CA ASP A 331 10.58 -12.07 -4.20
C ASP A 331 10.97 -11.09 -5.32
N ASP A 332 10.71 -9.81 -5.12
CA ASP A 332 11.00 -8.76 -6.08
C ASP A 332 12.51 -8.51 -6.31
N SER A 333 13.41 -9.07 -5.50
CA SER A 333 14.87 -8.92 -5.69
C SER A 333 15.37 -9.47 -7.03
N VAL A 334 14.68 -10.47 -7.60
CA VAL A 334 15.01 -11.00 -8.94
C VAL A 334 14.73 -10.00 -10.06
N LEU A 335 13.89 -8.99 -9.81
CA LEU A 335 13.57 -7.95 -10.77
C LEU A 335 14.64 -6.85 -10.79
N THR A 336 15.36 -6.64 -9.68
CA THR A 336 16.34 -5.54 -9.55
C THR A 336 17.37 -5.48 -10.68
N PRO A 337 18.02 -6.58 -11.11
CA PRO A 337 18.98 -6.53 -12.21
C PRO A 337 18.36 -6.16 -13.57
N ILE A 338 17.05 -6.33 -13.73
CA ILE A 338 16.32 -6.04 -14.97
C ILE A 338 15.79 -4.61 -14.93
N LEU A 339 15.05 -4.26 -13.88
CA LEU A 339 14.33 -2.99 -13.77
C LEU A 339 15.25 -1.80 -13.49
N SER A 340 16.41 -2.02 -12.87
CA SER A 340 17.43 -0.96 -12.73
C SER A 340 18.02 -0.49 -14.07
N LEU A 341 17.79 -1.22 -15.16
CA LEU A 341 18.36 -0.96 -16.49
C LEU A 341 17.29 -0.53 -17.51
N THR A 342 16.03 -0.36 -17.11
CA THR A 342 14.95 -0.03 -18.05
C THR A 342 13.79 0.69 -17.37
N ASP A 343 13.14 1.60 -18.09
CA ASP A 343 11.87 2.25 -17.77
C ASP A 343 10.71 1.67 -18.60
N ALA A 344 10.91 0.50 -19.21
CA ALA A 344 9.96 -0.08 -20.15
C ALA A 344 8.58 -0.33 -19.51
N VAL A 345 7.54 -0.15 -20.32
CA VAL A 345 6.13 -0.42 -19.98
C VAL A 345 5.49 -1.37 -21.01
N GLY A 346 4.32 -1.91 -20.67
CA GLY A 346 3.50 -2.70 -21.59
C GLY A 346 4.22 -3.94 -22.15
N THR A 347 4.18 -4.12 -23.47
CA THR A 347 4.74 -5.30 -24.14
C THR A 347 6.26 -5.40 -24.02
N VAL A 348 6.97 -4.26 -24.00
CA VAL A 348 8.43 -4.25 -23.85
C VAL A 348 8.81 -4.71 -22.45
N LEU A 349 8.11 -4.20 -21.43
CA LEU A 349 8.29 -4.67 -20.05
C LEU A 349 8.11 -6.18 -19.94
N ARG A 350 7.02 -6.73 -20.50
CA ARG A 350 6.74 -8.18 -20.47
C ARG A 350 7.88 -9.01 -21.06
N LYS A 351 8.47 -8.58 -22.18
CA LYS A 351 9.62 -9.24 -22.78
C LYS A 351 10.88 -9.14 -21.91
N LYS A 352 11.08 -8.01 -21.22
CA LYS A 352 12.24 -7.79 -20.35
C LYS A 352 12.19 -8.65 -19.09
N ILE A 353 11.00 -8.79 -18.48
CA ILE A 353 10.81 -9.58 -17.26
C ILE A 353 10.57 -11.07 -17.54
N GLU A 354 10.40 -11.48 -18.80
CA GLU A 354 10.18 -12.87 -19.20
C GLU A 354 11.13 -13.89 -18.52
N PRO A 355 12.44 -13.62 -18.37
CA PRO A 355 13.36 -14.55 -17.70
C PRO A 355 12.99 -14.86 -16.24
N VAL A 356 12.26 -13.98 -15.56
CA VAL A 356 11.83 -14.17 -14.16
C VAL A 356 10.33 -14.42 -14.03
N SER A 357 9.50 -13.86 -14.92
CA SER A 357 8.05 -14.10 -14.92
C SER A 357 7.68 -15.49 -15.42
N SER A 358 8.43 -16.05 -16.38
CA SER A 358 8.17 -17.39 -16.90
C SER A 358 8.43 -18.49 -15.85
N PRO A 359 9.54 -18.49 -15.09
CA PRO A 359 9.73 -19.39 -13.97
C PRO A 359 8.67 -19.24 -12.87
N LEU A 360 8.28 -18.01 -12.53
CA LEU A 360 7.18 -17.77 -11.58
C LEU A 360 5.88 -18.41 -12.07
N LEU A 361 5.48 -18.14 -13.32
CA LEU A 361 4.27 -18.71 -13.90
C LEU A 361 4.33 -20.24 -13.97
N ALA A 362 5.47 -20.81 -14.34
CA ALA A 362 5.65 -22.26 -14.40
C ALA A 362 5.45 -22.93 -13.03
N ASN A 363 5.95 -22.32 -11.95
CA ASN A 363 5.78 -22.86 -10.60
C ASN A 363 4.36 -22.64 -10.05
N LEU A 364 3.72 -21.49 -10.35
CA LEU A 364 2.29 -21.31 -10.07
C LEU A 364 1.45 -22.38 -10.79
N ASP A 365 1.78 -22.68 -12.04
CA ASP A 365 1.10 -23.69 -12.85
C ASP A 365 1.27 -25.11 -12.32
N GLN A 366 2.37 -25.43 -11.63
CA GLN A 366 2.51 -26.72 -10.94
C GLN A 366 1.54 -26.87 -9.77
N ILE A 367 1.26 -25.78 -9.06
CA ILE A 367 0.36 -25.79 -7.90
C ILE A 367 -1.10 -25.71 -8.34
N LEU A 368 -1.37 -25.09 -9.50
CA LEU A 368 -2.72 -24.92 -10.01
C LEU A 368 -3.33 -26.22 -10.53
N ALA A 369 -4.62 -26.39 -10.25
CA ALA A 369 -5.45 -27.48 -10.73
C ALA A 369 -5.78 -27.32 -12.22
N LYS A 370 -4.78 -27.35 -13.09
CA LYS A 370 -5.01 -27.37 -14.54
C LYS A 370 -5.27 -28.81 -14.99
N LYS A 371 -6.21 -28.98 -15.94
CA LYS A 371 -6.22 -30.17 -16.78
C LYS A 371 -4.87 -30.20 -17.50
N ARG A 372 -3.93 -31.05 -17.06
CA ARG A 372 -2.74 -31.36 -17.86
C ARG A 372 -3.26 -31.79 -19.23
N SER A 373 -3.06 -30.96 -20.26
CA SER A 373 -3.35 -31.39 -21.62
C SER A 373 -2.52 -32.66 -21.84
N LYS A 374 -3.20 -33.74 -22.21
CA LYS A 374 -2.55 -34.97 -22.63
C LYS A 374 -1.60 -34.71 -23.79
#